data_AF-A0A7J0D4F8-F1
#
_entry.id   AF-A0A7J0D4F8-F1
#
_cell.length_a   1.000
_cell.length_b   1.000
_cell.length_c   1.000
_cell.angle_alpha   90.00
_cell.angle_beta   90.00
_cell.angle_gamma   90.00
#
_symmetry.space_group_name_H-M   'P 1'
#
loop_
_entity.id
_entity.type
_entity.pdbx_description
1 polymer ?
#
loop_
_entity_poly.entity_id
_entity_poly.type
_entity_poly.pdbx_seq_one_letter_code
_entity_poly.pdbx_strand_id
1 'polypeptide(L)'
;MSLTRLDRQYGAAIATVWRTTLGRTSHTWAGLGSWRDRDVRRFERTALPVILGGQRQVAALTASYLERLYRDIDGPSRRVDLDLDTVTGRALRDVDPDEVYRRPFKEVWAALGNDVPFDEALSRGAHRLETIAKTDLQLARTHTVREVGDDMPRFEYTVRELQGEYDCALCMIASTQRYRKRDLAPIHPGCDCLVKLVTADEDPGQVIDEEKLERIHELVEEALGKSDRGGRAVDYRKIVIANEHGEIGPVLGYAGQRFTGPDDINLPT
;
A
#
# COMPACT_ATOMS: atom_id res chain seq x y z
N MET A 1 15.57 1.08 14.10
CA MET A 1 16.40 2.30 13.81
C MET A 1 15.57 3.55 14.08
N SER A 2 16.17 4.72 14.31
CA SER A 2 15.41 5.98 14.36
C SER A 2 15.26 6.60 12.97
N LEU A 3 14.09 7.20 12.69
CA LEU A 3 13.86 7.93 11.44
C LEU A 3 14.84 9.11 11.32
N THR A 4 15.46 9.27 10.15
CA THR A 4 16.26 10.46 9.85
C THR A 4 15.35 11.68 9.59
N ARG A 5 15.95 12.88 9.49
CA ARG A 5 15.22 14.07 9.03
C ARG A 5 14.69 13.88 7.60
N LEU A 6 15.44 13.19 6.75
CA LEU A 6 15.05 12.92 5.36
C LEU A 6 13.85 11.97 5.31
N ASP A 7 13.87 10.89 6.09
CA ASP A 7 12.78 9.92 6.18
C ASP A 7 11.46 10.59 6.60
N ARG A 8 11.50 11.45 7.64
CA ARG A 8 10.33 12.24 8.09
C ARG A 8 9.82 13.22 7.04
N GLN A 9 10.72 13.91 6.32
CA GLN A 9 10.34 14.85 5.27
C GLN A 9 9.67 14.16 4.08
N TYR A 10 10.20 12.99 3.68
CA TYR A 10 9.61 12.14 2.65
C TYR A 10 8.23 11.61 3.08
N GLY A 11 8.09 11.08 4.30
CA GLY A 11 6.80 10.63 4.84
C GLY A 11 5.72 11.71 4.84
N ALA A 12 6.05 12.90 5.34
CA ALA A 12 5.13 14.05 5.35
C ALA A 12 4.72 14.50 3.93
N ALA A 13 5.63 14.43 2.96
CA ALA A 13 5.33 14.72 1.55
C ALA A 13 4.37 13.68 0.95
N ILE A 14 4.64 12.38 1.16
CA ILE A 14 3.77 11.28 0.73
C ILE A 14 2.37 11.40 1.34
N ALA A 15 2.26 11.61 2.65
CA ALA A 15 0.97 11.79 3.33
C ALA A 15 0.18 13.00 2.78
N THR A 16 0.88 14.06 2.34
CA THR A 16 0.26 15.23 1.71
C THR A 16 -0.28 14.93 0.31
N VAL A 17 0.47 14.15 -0.50
CA VAL A 17 -0.01 13.67 -1.81
C VAL A 17 -1.22 12.75 -1.65
N TRP A 18 -1.17 11.82 -0.69
CA TRP A 18 -2.29 10.92 -0.37
C TRP A 18 -3.55 11.71 0.00
N ARG A 19 -3.47 12.57 1.03
CA ARG A 19 -4.61 13.38 1.49
C ARG A 19 -5.22 14.25 0.37
N THR A 20 -4.37 14.84 -0.47
CA THR A 20 -4.81 15.68 -1.60
C THR A 20 -5.49 14.86 -2.69
N THR A 21 -4.92 13.71 -3.05
CA THR A 21 -5.43 12.84 -4.11
C THR A 21 -6.74 12.19 -3.70
N LEU A 22 -6.79 11.61 -2.49
CA LEU A 22 -7.98 10.98 -1.94
C LEU A 22 -9.10 12.00 -1.74
N GLY A 23 -8.83 13.15 -1.11
CA GLY A 23 -9.84 14.18 -0.87
C GLY A 23 -10.50 14.69 -2.16
N ARG A 24 -9.71 14.93 -3.21
CA ARG A 24 -10.25 15.33 -4.54
C ARG A 24 -11.04 14.20 -5.21
N THR A 25 -10.58 12.97 -5.07
CA THR A 25 -11.22 11.77 -5.65
C THR A 25 -12.58 11.52 -4.99
N SER A 26 -12.63 11.49 -3.66
CA SER A 26 -13.86 11.30 -2.89
C SER A 26 -14.85 12.47 -3.08
N HIS A 27 -14.37 13.72 -3.15
CA HIS A 27 -15.23 14.86 -3.49
C HIS A 27 -15.83 14.73 -4.90
N THR A 28 -15.04 14.28 -5.87
CA THR A 28 -15.54 14.06 -7.24
C THR A 28 -16.60 12.95 -7.29
N TRP A 29 -16.39 11.86 -6.54
CA TRP A 29 -17.36 10.76 -6.41
C TRP A 29 -18.67 11.20 -5.76
N ALA A 30 -18.60 11.92 -4.64
CA ALA A 30 -19.78 12.43 -3.93
C ALA A 30 -20.56 13.47 -4.76
N GLY A 31 -19.92 14.17 -5.69
CA GLY A 31 -20.53 15.14 -6.61
C GLY A 31 -21.06 14.56 -7.94
N LEU A 32 -21.15 13.22 -8.06
CA LEU A 32 -21.85 12.55 -9.17
C LEU A 32 -23.36 12.60 -8.94
N GLY A 33 -24.15 12.43 -10.01
CA GLY A 33 -25.61 12.58 -9.92
C GLY A 33 -26.37 11.25 -9.77
N SER A 34 -25.96 10.24 -10.53
CA SER A 34 -26.68 8.98 -10.73
C SER A 34 -25.81 7.73 -10.61
N TRP A 35 -24.48 7.89 -10.62
CA TRP A 35 -23.49 6.80 -10.64
C TRP A 35 -23.71 5.77 -11.77
N ARG A 36 -24.39 6.17 -12.86
CA ARG A 36 -24.55 5.40 -14.11
C ARG A 36 -23.51 5.83 -15.15
N ASP A 37 -23.51 5.21 -16.34
CA ASP A 37 -22.51 5.37 -17.41
C ASP A 37 -22.10 6.82 -17.75
N ARG A 38 -23.02 7.78 -17.64
CA ARG A 38 -22.70 9.21 -17.85
C ARG A 38 -21.77 9.75 -16.78
N ASP A 39 -22.00 9.37 -15.52
CA ASP A 39 -21.19 9.74 -14.37
C ASP A 39 -19.89 8.93 -14.30
N VAL A 40 -19.89 7.66 -14.73
CA VAL A 40 -18.67 6.86 -14.98
C VAL A 40 -17.73 7.62 -15.91
N ARG A 41 -18.22 7.99 -17.11
CA ARG A 41 -17.45 8.77 -18.08
C ARG A 41 -17.08 10.17 -17.57
N ARG A 42 -17.85 10.76 -16.65
CA ARG A 42 -17.51 12.05 -16.03
C ARG A 42 -16.33 11.88 -15.08
N PHE A 43 -16.42 10.89 -14.19
CA PHE A 43 -15.40 10.53 -13.21
C PHE A 43 -14.07 10.15 -13.88
N GLU A 44 -14.11 9.34 -14.93
CA GLU A 44 -12.94 8.99 -15.76
C GLU A 44 -12.23 10.23 -16.34
N ARG A 45 -12.97 11.30 -16.68
CA ARG A 45 -12.36 12.56 -17.17
C ARG A 45 -11.87 13.50 -16.08
N THR A 46 -12.36 13.39 -14.85
CA THR A 46 -12.09 14.39 -13.79
C THR A 46 -11.29 13.85 -12.60
N ALA A 47 -11.59 12.63 -12.13
CA ALA A 47 -10.89 12.01 -11.01
C ALA A 47 -9.66 11.20 -11.47
N LEU A 48 -9.77 10.42 -12.55
CA LEU A 48 -8.66 9.56 -12.99
C LEU A 48 -7.35 10.34 -13.27
N PRO A 49 -7.35 11.53 -13.90
CA PRO A 49 -6.12 12.31 -14.05
C PRO A 49 -5.53 12.80 -12.72
N VAL A 50 -6.36 13.04 -11.70
CA VAL A 50 -5.91 13.41 -10.35
C VAL A 50 -5.21 12.23 -9.67
N ILE A 51 -5.77 11.03 -9.82
CA ILE A 51 -5.22 9.79 -9.28
C ILE A 51 -3.88 9.46 -9.94
N LEU A 52 -3.82 9.44 -11.28
CA LEU A 52 -2.58 9.20 -12.03
C LEU A 52 -1.52 10.27 -11.72
N GLY A 53 -1.93 11.53 -11.56
CA GLY A 53 -1.06 12.61 -11.08
C GLY A 53 -0.50 12.34 -9.67
N GLY A 54 -1.34 11.84 -8.76
CA GLY A 54 -0.93 11.42 -7.42
C GLY A 54 0.09 10.26 -7.43
N GLN A 55 -0.13 9.24 -8.27
CA GLN A 55 0.81 8.12 -8.46
C GLN A 55 2.18 8.63 -8.96
N ARG A 56 2.20 9.51 -9.97
CA ARG A 56 3.44 10.12 -10.50
C ARG A 56 4.15 10.99 -9.48
N GLN A 57 3.40 11.72 -8.64
CA GLN A 57 3.98 12.50 -7.53
C GLN A 57 4.61 11.58 -6.47
N VAL A 58 3.95 10.48 -6.10
CA VAL A 58 4.52 9.47 -5.21
C VAL A 58 5.82 8.91 -5.79
N ALA A 59 5.79 8.43 -7.04
CA ALA A 59 6.98 7.88 -7.70
C ALA A 59 8.14 8.89 -7.76
N ALA A 60 7.90 10.13 -8.18
CA ALA A 60 8.93 11.16 -8.24
C ALA A 60 9.51 11.52 -6.85
N LEU A 61 8.66 11.58 -5.81
CA LEU A 61 9.11 11.79 -4.43
C LEU A 61 9.93 10.60 -3.91
N THR A 62 9.52 9.38 -4.22
CA THR A 62 10.25 8.15 -3.87
C THR A 62 11.62 8.14 -4.55
N ALA A 63 11.69 8.35 -5.87
CA ALA A 63 12.95 8.40 -6.61
C ALA A 63 13.90 9.49 -6.07
N SER A 64 13.38 10.68 -5.74
CA SER A 64 14.16 11.79 -5.18
C SER A 64 14.65 11.52 -3.74
N TYR A 65 13.84 10.84 -2.93
CA TYR A 65 14.21 10.38 -1.59
C TYR A 65 15.36 9.36 -1.68
N LEU A 66 15.20 8.38 -2.57
CA LEU A 66 16.19 7.35 -2.87
C LEU A 66 17.51 7.97 -3.36
N GLU A 67 17.52 8.76 -4.44
CA GLU A 67 18.73 9.45 -4.95
C GLU A 67 19.50 10.17 -3.82
N ARG A 68 18.77 10.86 -2.93
CA ARG A 68 19.37 11.61 -1.82
C ARG A 68 19.89 10.71 -0.69
N LEU A 69 19.25 9.57 -0.42
CA LEU A 69 19.74 8.59 0.54
C LEU A 69 21.08 7.98 0.10
N TYR A 70 21.33 7.88 -1.21
CA TYR A 70 22.53 7.21 -1.76
C TYR A 70 23.67 8.11 -2.14
N ARG A 71 23.44 9.42 -2.32
CA ARG A 71 24.54 10.38 -2.53
C ARG A 71 25.57 10.36 -1.39
N ASP A 72 25.13 10.03 -0.17
CA ASP A 72 25.98 9.94 1.00
C ASP A 72 26.73 8.58 1.11
N ILE A 73 26.36 7.58 0.30
CA ILE A 73 26.82 6.18 0.41
C ILE A 73 27.61 5.73 -0.83
N ASP A 74 27.15 6.04 -2.05
CA ASP A 74 27.78 5.67 -3.33
C ASP A 74 28.52 6.84 -4.01
N GLY A 75 28.66 7.97 -3.32
CA GLY A 75 29.36 9.16 -3.82
C GLY A 75 28.48 10.07 -4.70
N PRO A 76 29.07 10.91 -5.57
CA PRO A 76 28.33 11.91 -6.35
C PRO A 76 27.41 11.27 -7.41
N SER A 77 26.24 10.87 -6.92
CA SER A 77 25.06 10.28 -7.57
C SER A 77 25.01 10.34 -9.10
N ARG A 78 25.00 9.14 -9.72
CA ARG A 78 24.26 8.90 -10.97
C ARG A 78 22.82 9.33 -10.72
N ARG A 79 22.27 10.23 -11.55
CA ARG A 79 20.85 10.62 -11.45
C ARG A 79 20.00 9.37 -11.64
N VAL A 80 18.97 9.22 -10.82
CA VAL A 80 17.93 8.21 -11.04
C VAL A 80 17.20 8.59 -12.33
N ASP A 81 17.32 7.75 -13.35
CA ASP A 81 16.54 7.82 -14.57
C ASP A 81 15.35 6.87 -14.38
N LEU A 82 14.15 7.43 -14.23
CA LEU A 82 12.93 6.68 -13.93
C LEU A 82 11.90 6.98 -15.00
N ASP A 83 11.56 5.95 -15.79
CA ASP A 83 10.33 5.98 -16.56
C ASP A 83 9.15 5.89 -15.59
N LEU A 84 8.36 6.97 -15.50
CA LEU A 84 7.18 6.99 -14.64
C LEU A 84 6.08 6.06 -15.15
N ASP A 85 6.11 5.63 -16.42
CA ASP A 85 5.08 4.80 -17.02
C ASP A 85 5.30 3.29 -16.69
N THR A 86 6.51 2.88 -16.26
CA THR A 86 6.77 1.52 -15.73
C THR A 86 6.36 1.36 -14.25
N VAL A 87 6.17 2.47 -13.53
CA VAL A 87 5.83 2.47 -12.09
C VAL A 87 4.51 3.18 -11.75
N THR A 88 3.70 3.55 -12.76
CA THR A 88 2.36 4.14 -12.57
C THR A 88 1.35 3.62 -13.59
N GLY A 89 0.06 3.97 -13.41
CA GLY A 89 -1.00 3.63 -14.34
C GLY A 89 -1.18 2.12 -14.53
N ARG A 90 -1.17 1.68 -15.79
CA ARG A 90 -1.34 0.26 -16.15
C ARG A 90 -0.26 -0.63 -15.50
N ALA A 91 0.98 -0.17 -15.40
CA ALA A 91 2.09 -0.97 -14.90
C ALA A 91 1.97 -1.37 -13.41
N LEU A 92 1.02 -0.78 -12.66
CA LEU A 92 0.70 -1.20 -11.30
C LEU A 92 -0.01 -2.58 -11.22
N ARG A 93 -0.71 -3.00 -12.29
CA ARG A 93 -1.61 -4.17 -12.28
C ARG A 93 -1.68 -4.97 -13.59
N ASP A 94 -1.06 -4.47 -14.66
CA ASP A 94 -1.30 -4.89 -16.05
C ASP A 94 -2.78 -4.78 -16.50
N VAL A 95 -3.53 -3.83 -15.92
CA VAL A 95 -4.91 -3.52 -16.28
C VAL A 95 -5.06 -2.03 -16.54
N ASP A 96 -5.80 -1.65 -17.57
CA ASP A 96 -6.02 -0.23 -17.90
C ASP A 96 -6.73 0.51 -16.74
N PRO A 97 -6.27 1.72 -16.37
CA PRO A 97 -6.80 2.41 -15.20
C PRO A 97 -8.30 2.73 -15.25
N ASP A 98 -8.90 2.92 -16.42
CA ASP A 98 -10.35 3.14 -16.53
C ASP A 98 -11.14 1.89 -16.14
N GLU A 99 -10.66 0.69 -16.48
CA GLU A 99 -11.29 -0.56 -16.03
C GLU A 99 -11.19 -0.71 -14.50
N VAL A 100 -10.02 -0.42 -13.92
CA VAL A 100 -9.80 -0.44 -12.46
C VAL A 100 -10.75 0.53 -11.77
N TYR A 101 -10.83 1.79 -12.24
CA TYR A 101 -11.68 2.81 -11.64
C TYR A 101 -13.16 2.75 -12.04
N ARG A 102 -13.56 1.79 -12.89
CA ARG A 102 -14.95 1.40 -13.09
C ARG A 102 -15.46 0.40 -12.03
N ARG A 103 -14.56 -0.29 -11.30
CA ARG A 103 -14.92 -1.26 -10.25
C ARG A 103 -15.77 -0.68 -9.11
N PRO A 104 -15.52 0.54 -8.58
CA PRO A 104 -16.39 1.19 -7.61
C PRO A 104 -17.84 1.37 -8.08
N PHE A 105 -18.06 1.62 -9.37
CA PHE A 105 -19.41 1.73 -9.92
C PHE A 105 -20.08 0.35 -10.05
N LYS A 106 -19.32 -0.67 -10.48
CA LYS A 106 -19.79 -2.06 -10.51
C LYS A 106 -20.23 -2.54 -9.11
N GLU A 107 -19.53 -2.13 -8.05
CA GLU A 107 -19.89 -2.40 -6.66
C GLU A 107 -21.27 -1.81 -6.30
N VAL A 108 -21.50 -0.52 -6.60
CA VAL A 108 -22.83 0.12 -6.41
C VAL A 108 -23.92 -0.64 -7.16
N TRP A 109 -23.68 -1.01 -8.41
CA TRP A 109 -24.68 -1.69 -9.24
C TRP A 109 -24.96 -3.13 -8.79
N ALA A 110 -23.94 -3.85 -8.32
CA ALA A 110 -24.08 -5.18 -7.75
C ALA A 110 -24.86 -5.15 -6.43
N ALA A 111 -24.54 -4.21 -5.53
CA ALA A 111 -25.28 -4.02 -4.29
C ALA A 111 -26.76 -3.69 -4.57
N LEU A 112 -27.05 -2.74 -5.47
CA LEU A 112 -28.42 -2.42 -5.88
C LEU A 112 -29.15 -3.59 -6.56
N GLY A 113 -28.44 -4.46 -7.29
CA GLY A 113 -28.99 -5.68 -7.87
C GLY A 113 -29.33 -6.77 -6.85
N ASN A 114 -28.83 -6.65 -5.62
CA ASN A 114 -29.10 -7.51 -4.48
C ASN A 114 -30.04 -6.85 -3.44
N ASP A 115 -30.87 -5.89 -3.88
CA ASP A 115 -31.83 -5.13 -3.06
C ASP A 115 -31.22 -4.35 -1.87
N VAL A 116 -29.90 -4.08 -1.89
CA VAL A 116 -29.23 -3.25 -0.88
C VAL A 116 -29.71 -1.79 -0.98
N PRO A 117 -30.01 -1.10 0.14
CA PRO A 117 -30.37 0.32 0.13
C PRO A 117 -29.36 1.22 -0.61
N PHE A 118 -29.86 2.25 -1.30
CA PHE A 118 -29.03 3.06 -2.19
C PHE A 118 -27.88 3.81 -1.48
N ASP A 119 -28.10 4.28 -0.26
CA ASP A 119 -27.10 4.90 0.59
C ASP A 119 -26.01 3.92 1.03
N GLU A 120 -26.40 2.68 1.38
CA GLU A 120 -25.44 1.62 1.70
C GLU A 120 -24.65 1.18 0.45
N ALA A 121 -25.32 1.01 -0.70
CA ALA A 121 -24.69 0.69 -1.98
C ALA A 121 -23.67 1.77 -2.41
N LEU A 122 -24.02 3.07 -2.24
CA LEU A 122 -23.09 4.17 -2.46
C LEU A 122 -21.91 4.17 -1.47
N SER A 123 -22.15 3.79 -0.21
CA SER A 123 -21.10 3.65 0.80
C SER A 123 -20.09 2.56 0.43
N ARG A 124 -20.56 1.38 0.01
CA ARG A 124 -19.73 0.28 -0.50
C ARG A 124 -18.88 0.74 -1.70
N GLY A 125 -19.50 1.41 -2.67
CA GLY A 125 -18.80 1.97 -3.83
C GLY A 125 -17.76 3.04 -3.48
N ALA A 126 -18.10 3.98 -2.58
CA ALA A 126 -17.17 5.01 -2.10
C ALA A 126 -15.97 4.39 -1.37
N HIS A 127 -16.20 3.42 -0.50
CA HIS A 127 -15.16 2.69 0.19
C HIS A 127 -14.28 1.90 -0.79
N ARG A 128 -14.88 1.23 -1.80
CA ARG A 128 -14.12 0.53 -2.85
C ARG A 128 -13.21 1.49 -3.62
N LEU A 129 -13.70 2.68 -3.95
CA LEU A 129 -12.90 3.72 -4.61
C LEU A 129 -11.71 4.16 -3.75
N GLU A 130 -11.94 4.45 -2.47
CA GLU A 130 -10.89 4.86 -1.54
C GLU A 130 -9.81 3.78 -1.37
N THR A 131 -10.23 2.53 -1.18
CA THR A 131 -9.32 1.38 -1.03
C THR A 131 -8.48 1.13 -2.28
N ILE A 132 -9.07 1.21 -3.48
CA ILE A 132 -8.31 1.17 -4.73
C ILE A 132 -7.31 2.34 -4.78
N ALA A 133 -7.77 3.58 -4.60
CA ALA A 133 -6.90 4.76 -4.69
C ALA A 133 -5.73 4.77 -3.70
N LYS A 134 -5.91 4.34 -2.44
CA LYS A 134 -4.81 4.14 -1.48
C LYS A 134 -3.83 3.08 -1.97
N THR A 135 -4.34 1.97 -2.50
CA THR A 135 -3.52 0.86 -3.03
C THR A 135 -2.69 1.30 -4.23
N ASP A 136 -3.25 2.05 -5.17
CA ASP A 136 -2.51 2.60 -6.32
C ASP A 136 -1.32 3.47 -5.90
N LEU A 137 -1.53 4.36 -4.93
CA LEU A 137 -0.48 5.23 -4.40
C LEU A 137 0.61 4.42 -3.66
N GLN A 138 0.24 3.35 -2.95
CA GLN A 138 1.18 2.42 -2.35
C GLN A 138 1.97 1.63 -3.42
N LEU A 139 1.30 1.11 -4.44
CA LEU A 139 1.92 0.32 -5.51
C LEU A 139 2.93 1.17 -6.29
N ALA A 140 2.60 2.42 -6.62
CA ALA A 140 3.53 3.34 -7.27
C ALA A 140 4.84 3.51 -6.48
N ARG A 141 4.74 3.65 -5.15
CA ARG A 141 5.91 3.67 -4.24
C ARG A 141 6.67 2.35 -4.28
N THR A 142 6.00 1.20 -4.12
CA THR A 142 6.67 -0.12 -4.09
C THR A 142 7.34 -0.46 -5.42
N HIS A 143 6.70 -0.16 -6.55
CA HIS A 143 7.28 -0.34 -7.88
C HIS A 143 8.50 0.58 -8.06
N THR A 144 8.40 1.85 -7.66
CA THR A 144 9.56 2.77 -7.70
C THR A 144 10.73 2.28 -6.83
N VAL A 145 10.49 1.75 -5.63
CA VAL A 145 11.58 1.22 -4.78
C VAL A 145 12.24 -0.02 -5.38
N ARG A 146 11.51 -0.86 -6.13
CA ARG A 146 12.10 -1.98 -6.88
C ARG A 146 12.93 -1.46 -8.05
N GLU A 147 12.31 -0.73 -8.97
CA GLU A 147 12.89 -0.21 -10.20
C GLU A 147 14.18 0.58 -9.93
N VAL A 148 14.10 1.58 -9.05
CA VAL A 148 15.24 2.42 -8.66
C VAL A 148 16.24 1.63 -7.82
N GLY A 149 15.76 0.71 -6.99
CA GLY A 149 16.59 -0.07 -6.08
C GLY A 149 17.44 -1.13 -6.77
N ASP A 150 17.00 -1.70 -7.90
CA ASP A 150 17.75 -2.77 -8.58
C ASP A 150 19.10 -2.29 -9.12
N ASP A 151 19.19 -1.02 -9.55
CA ASP A 151 20.42 -0.33 -9.94
C ASP A 151 21.37 0.02 -8.76
N MET A 152 21.04 -0.39 -7.53
CA MET A 152 21.72 0.00 -6.29
C MET A 152 22.31 -1.24 -5.56
N PRO A 153 23.50 -1.71 -5.96
CA PRO A 153 24.04 -3.00 -5.55
C PRO A 153 24.44 -3.09 -4.08
N ARG A 154 24.71 -1.97 -3.39
CA ARG A 154 25.00 -1.97 -1.95
C ARG A 154 23.78 -2.26 -1.07
N PHE A 155 22.58 -2.15 -1.62
CA PHE A 155 21.31 -2.32 -0.90
C PHE A 155 20.74 -3.71 -1.16
N GLU A 156 20.80 -4.56 -0.14
CA GLU A 156 20.24 -5.92 -0.19
C GLU A 156 18.84 -6.00 0.44
N TYR A 157 18.51 -5.07 1.32
CA TYR A 157 17.41 -5.23 2.27
C TYR A 157 16.47 -4.03 2.32
N THR A 158 15.25 -4.25 2.78
CA THR A 158 14.28 -3.20 3.12
C THR A 158 13.69 -3.44 4.50
N VAL A 159 13.44 -2.35 5.23
CA VAL A 159 12.62 -2.31 6.44
C VAL A 159 11.39 -1.43 6.21
N ARG A 160 10.39 -1.56 7.08
CA ARG A 160 9.15 -0.76 6.99
C ARG A 160 8.98 0.14 8.19
N GLU A 161 8.60 1.38 7.92
CA GLU A 161 8.40 2.40 8.94
C GLU A 161 6.92 2.80 8.96
N LEU A 162 6.28 2.62 10.12
CA LEU A 162 4.88 3.00 10.34
C LEU A 162 4.68 4.51 10.18
N GLN A 163 3.50 4.95 9.73
CA GLN A 163 3.19 6.37 9.55
C GLN A 163 2.10 6.89 10.50
N GLY A 164 1.45 6.01 11.28
CA GLY A 164 0.62 6.41 12.42
C GLY A 164 -0.80 6.84 12.09
N GLU A 165 -1.26 6.76 10.83
CA GLU A 165 -2.65 7.04 10.48
C GLU A 165 -3.48 5.74 10.42
N TYR A 166 -2.95 4.64 9.85
CA TYR A 166 -3.66 3.36 9.71
C TYR A 166 -2.78 2.10 9.89
N ASP A 167 -2.08 1.97 11.02
CA ASP A 167 -1.22 0.82 11.31
C ASP A 167 -2.03 -0.41 11.80
N CYS A 168 -2.40 -1.31 10.89
CA CYS A 168 -3.02 -2.60 11.28
C CYS A 168 -1.99 -3.55 11.94
N ALA A 169 -2.44 -4.62 12.60
CA ALA A 169 -1.55 -5.60 13.26
C ALA A 169 -0.46 -6.17 12.33
N LEU A 170 -0.80 -6.40 11.05
CA LEU A 170 0.14 -6.83 10.03
C LEU A 170 1.13 -5.72 9.64
N CYS A 171 0.73 -4.45 9.52
CA CYS A 171 1.67 -3.34 9.36
C CYS A 171 2.66 -3.28 10.55
N MET A 172 2.14 -3.40 11.77
CA MET A 172 2.95 -3.37 13.00
C MET A 172 3.97 -4.50 13.04
N ILE A 173 3.55 -5.76 12.81
CA ILE A 173 4.47 -6.90 12.71
C ILE A 173 5.46 -6.70 11.56
N ALA A 174 5.00 -6.25 10.39
CA ALA A 174 5.87 -6.01 9.24
C ALA A 174 6.91 -4.90 9.46
N SER A 175 6.67 -3.98 10.40
CA SER A 175 7.66 -2.97 10.83
C SER A 175 8.74 -3.50 11.76
N THR A 176 8.58 -4.71 12.33
CA THR A 176 9.61 -5.39 13.16
C THR A 176 10.51 -6.32 12.35
N GLN A 177 10.32 -6.39 11.02
CA GLN A 177 10.97 -7.38 10.15
C GLN A 177 11.84 -6.73 9.07
N ARG A 178 12.92 -7.43 8.71
CA ARG A 178 13.71 -7.16 7.50
C ARG A 178 13.22 -8.01 6.34
N TYR A 179 13.16 -7.43 5.15
CA TYR A 179 12.88 -8.11 3.88
C TYR A 179 14.07 -7.96 2.92
N ARG A 180 14.18 -8.79 1.90
CA ARG A 180 15.12 -8.58 0.79
C ARG A 180 14.53 -7.60 -0.22
N LYS A 181 15.36 -6.72 -0.79
CA LYS A 181 14.98 -5.72 -1.79
C LYS A 181 14.20 -6.33 -2.96
N ARG A 182 14.74 -7.41 -3.56
CA ARG A 182 14.12 -8.15 -4.67
C ARG A 182 12.79 -8.83 -4.32
N ASP A 183 12.53 -9.04 -3.03
CA ASP A 183 11.33 -9.69 -2.50
C ASP A 183 10.35 -8.67 -1.86
N LEU A 184 10.57 -7.35 -2.07
CA LEU A 184 9.72 -6.28 -1.54
C LEU A 184 8.33 -6.36 -2.20
N ALA A 185 7.39 -7.04 -1.57
CA ALA A 185 5.99 -7.11 -2.00
C ALA A 185 5.13 -5.96 -1.43
N PRO A 186 3.99 -5.62 -2.05
CA PRO A 186 2.90 -4.94 -1.35
C PRO A 186 2.44 -5.80 -0.17
N ILE A 187 1.90 -5.22 0.91
CA ILE A 187 1.35 -6.01 2.02
C ILE A 187 -0.09 -6.42 1.71
N HIS A 188 -1.00 -5.44 1.68
CA HIS A 188 -2.40 -5.60 1.31
C HIS A 188 -2.91 -4.25 0.79
N PRO A 189 -4.15 -4.15 0.29
CA PRO A 189 -4.75 -2.87 -0.06
C PRO A 189 -4.69 -1.85 1.08
N GLY A 190 -4.14 -0.66 0.81
CA GLY A 190 -4.18 0.49 1.72
C GLY A 190 -3.06 0.66 2.78
N CYS A 191 -1.92 -0.05 2.70
CA CYS A 191 -0.80 0.17 3.63
C CYS A 191 -0.08 1.52 3.38
N ASP A 192 -0.11 2.42 4.35
CA ASP A 192 0.57 3.73 4.32
C ASP A 192 2.07 3.63 4.64
N CYS A 193 2.48 2.63 5.40
CA CYS A 193 3.85 2.17 5.70
C CYS A 193 4.94 2.58 4.70
N LEU A 194 5.94 3.37 5.13
CA LEU A 194 7.11 3.66 4.28
C LEU A 194 7.97 2.41 4.09
N VAL A 195 8.75 2.42 3.03
CA VAL A 195 9.82 1.44 2.78
C VAL A 195 11.15 2.17 2.78
N LYS A 196 12.09 1.68 3.57
CA LYS A 196 13.47 2.17 3.65
C LYS A 196 14.42 1.06 3.24
N LEU A 197 15.30 1.33 2.28
CA LEU A 197 16.35 0.41 1.88
C LEU A 197 17.51 0.45 2.90
N VAL A 198 18.14 -0.71 3.10
CA VAL A 198 19.21 -0.96 4.08
C VAL A 198 20.33 -1.71 3.37
N THR A 199 21.57 -1.35 3.64
CA THR A 199 22.75 -1.97 3.03
C THR A 199 23.10 -3.30 3.70
N ALA A 200 23.94 -4.10 3.06
CA ALA A 200 24.39 -5.39 3.62
C ALA A 200 25.30 -5.23 4.86
N ASP A 201 26.08 -4.15 4.92
CA ASP A 201 26.97 -3.79 6.04
C ASP A 201 26.21 -3.26 7.27
N GLU A 202 24.95 -2.84 7.10
CA GLU A 202 24.06 -2.36 8.16
C GLU A 202 22.87 -3.32 8.39
N ASP A 203 23.03 -4.64 8.14
CA ASP A 203 21.96 -5.64 8.34
C ASP A 203 21.49 -5.67 9.82
N PRO A 204 20.26 -5.23 10.14
CA PRO A 204 19.73 -5.23 11.50
C PRO A 204 19.34 -6.63 12.02
N GLY A 205 19.55 -7.69 11.24
CA GLY A 205 19.00 -9.01 11.48
C GLY A 205 17.60 -9.18 10.90
N GLN A 206 17.00 -10.36 11.08
CA GLN A 206 15.66 -10.65 10.57
C GLN A 206 14.58 -9.92 11.38
N VAL A 207 14.70 -9.93 12.71
CA VAL A 207 13.84 -9.18 13.64
C VAL A 207 14.61 -7.94 14.07
N ILE A 208 14.08 -6.76 13.77
CA ILE A 208 14.77 -5.47 13.94
C ILE A 208 14.33 -4.72 15.22
N ASP A 209 13.27 -5.21 15.86
CA ASP A 209 12.66 -4.66 17.08
C ASP A 209 11.91 -5.79 17.80
N GLU A 210 12.65 -6.57 18.62
CA GLU A 210 12.14 -7.75 19.33
C GLU A 210 11.19 -7.37 20.47
N GLU A 211 11.46 -6.28 21.20
CA GLU A 211 10.59 -5.76 22.26
C GLU A 211 9.21 -5.40 21.71
N LYS A 212 9.17 -4.66 20.58
CA LYS A 212 7.90 -4.33 19.92
C LYS A 212 7.20 -5.56 19.36
N LEU A 213 7.93 -6.53 18.81
CA LEU A 213 7.35 -7.77 18.29
C LEU A 213 6.68 -8.59 19.40
N GLU A 214 7.38 -8.85 20.50
CA GLU A 214 6.79 -9.58 21.64
C GLU A 214 5.63 -8.81 22.26
N ARG A 215 5.73 -7.48 22.41
CA ARG A 215 4.61 -6.67 22.90
C ARG A 215 3.38 -6.71 21.99
N ILE A 216 3.55 -6.83 20.67
CA ILE A 216 2.43 -7.05 19.76
C ILE A 216 1.81 -8.44 20.00
N HIS A 217 2.63 -9.48 20.19
CA HIS A 217 2.14 -10.82 20.53
C HIS A 217 1.38 -10.85 21.86
N GLU A 218 1.88 -10.17 22.89
CA GLU A 218 1.23 -10.03 24.21
C GLU A 218 -0.14 -9.34 24.11
N LEU A 219 -0.25 -8.24 23.36
CA LEU A 219 -1.53 -7.54 23.17
C LEU A 219 -2.55 -8.38 22.40
N VAL A 220 -2.11 -9.21 21.46
CA VAL A 220 -2.99 -10.17 20.77
C VAL A 220 -3.38 -11.33 21.69
N GLU A 221 -2.49 -11.78 22.57
CA GLU A 221 -2.79 -12.79 23.59
C GLU A 221 -3.81 -12.30 24.62
N GLU A 222 -3.67 -11.06 25.09
CA GLU A 222 -4.62 -10.42 26.02
C GLU A 222 -6.01 -10.29 25.37
N ALA A 223 -6.07 -9.95 24.08
CA ALA A 223 -7.32 -9.78 23.35
C ALA A 223 -8.02 -11.10 22.97
N LEU A 224 -7.27 -12.18 22.68
CA LEU A 224 -7.79 -13.42 22.09
C LEU A 224 -7.58 -14.68 22.96
N GLY A 225 -6.92 -14.55 24.11
CA GLY A 225 -6.68 -15.63 25.08
C GLY A 225 -5.70 -16.73 24.63
N LYS A 226 -4.89 -16.49 23.58
CA LYS A 226 -3.89 -17.43 23.05
C LYS A 226 -2.70 -16.70 22.41
N SER A 227 -1.50 -17.24 22.55
CA SER A 227 -0.28 -16.80 21.83
C SER A 227 0.45 -17.95 21.13
N ASP A 228 1.20 -17.62 20.08
CA ASP A 228 2.23 -18.48 19.51
C ASP A 228 3.31 -17.65 18.82
N ARG A 229 4.50 -17.61 19.43
CA ARG A 229 5.72 -16.95 18.92
C ARG A 229 6.18 -17.46 17.55
N GLY A 230 5.82 -18.70 17.18
CA GLY A 230 6.10 -19.27 15.86
C GLY A 230 5.00 -19.00 14.82
N GLY A 231 3.89 -18.40 15.25
CA GLY A 231 2.75 -18.01 14.42
C GLY A 231 1.85 -19.13 13.90
N ARG A 232 1.76 -20.27 14.60
CA ARG A 232 1.16 -21.53 14.09
C ARG A 232 -0.07 -22.02 14.88
N ALA A 233 -0.16 -21.75 16.19
CA ALA A 233 -1.19 -22.30 17.10
C ALA A 233 -2.33 -21.32 17.43
N VAL A 234 -2.05 -20.02 17.52
CA VAL A 234 -3.01 -18.97 17.09
C VAL A 234 -2.79 -18.79 15.60
N ASP A 235 -3.83 -18.46 14.85
CA ASP A 235 -3.72 -18.43 13.39
C ASP A 235 -3.03 -17.15 12.88
N TYR A 236 -1.72 -17.03 13.14
CA TYR A 236 -0.84 -16.05 12.49
C TYR A 236 -0.23 -16.59 11.17
N ARG A 237 -0.49 -17.85 10.80
CA ARG A 237 -0.35 -18.28 9.39
C ARG A 237 -1.21 -17.35 8.55
N LYS A 238 -2.41 -17.08 9.05
CA LYS A 238 -3.21 -15.91 8.74
C LYS A 238 -2.59 -14.59 9.27
N ILE A 239 -1.34 -14.24 8.90
CA ILE A 239 -0.79 -12.86 8.91
C ILE A 239 0.26 -12.65 7.78
N VAL A 240 1.32 -13.48 7.60
CA VAL A 240 2.33 -13.27 6.51
C VAL A 240 2.55 -14.50 5.61
N ILE A 241 1.90 -14.52 4.45
CA ILE A 241 2.18 -15.38 3.30
C ILE A 241 2.15 -14.55 2.01
N ALA A 242 3.06 -14.85 1.09
CA ALA A 242 2.98 -14.36 -0.29
C ALA A 242 1.78 -15.03 -1.00
N ASN A 243 0.63 -14.36 -1.01
CA ASN A 243 -0.59 -14.81 -1.68
C ASN A 243 -0.79 -14.04 -2.99
N GLU A 244 -1.40 -14.66 -4.00
CA GLU A 244 -1.88 -13.95 -5.18
C GLU A 244 -3.20 -13.23 -4.88
N HIS A 245 -3.16 -11.90 -4.83
CA HIS A 245 -4.34 -11.05 -4.80
C HIS A 245 -4.83 -10.80 -6.23
N GLY A 246 -6.09 -11.14 -6.53
CA GLY A 246 -6.63 -11.13 -7.90
C GLY A 246 -6.58 -9.80 -8.64
N GLU A 247 -6.37 -8.68 -7.93
CA GLU A 247 -6.17 -7.36 -8.55
C GLU A 247 -4.72 -6.83 -8.59
N ILE A 248 -3.80 -7.32 -7.74
CA ILE A 248 -2.47 -6.68 -7.52
C ILE A 248 -1.31 -7.68 -7.47
N GLY A 249 -1.55 -8.94 -7.84
CA GLY A 249 -0.54 -9.99 -7.88
C GLY A 249 -0.07 -10.43 -6.49
N PRO A 250 1.18 -10.92 -6.36
CA PRO A 250 1.72 -11.40 -5.08
C PRO A 250 1.83 -10.32 -4.00
N VAL A 251 1.21 -10.56 -2.84
CA VAL A 251 1.22 -9.66 -1.68
C VAL A 251 1.45 -10.40 -0.36
N LEU A 252 1.97 -9.71 0.66
CA LEU A 252 2.15 -10.27 2.02
C LEU A 252 0.82 -10.19 2.80
N GLY A 253 -0.05 -11.19 2.61
CA GLY A 253 -1.35 -11.28 3.28
C GLY A 253 -1.47 -12.48 4.21
N TYR A 254 -2.69 -12.77 4.70
CA TYR A 254 -2.94 -13.83 5.65
C TYR A 254 -3.10 -15.18 4.88
N ALA A 255 -2.56 -16.30 5.37
CA ALA A 255 -2.76 -17.64 4.77
C ALA A 255 -4.23 -17.92 4.41
N GLY A 256 -4.48 -18.26 3.14
CA GLY A 256 -5.80 -18.65 2.67
C GLY A 256 -6.81 -17.51 2.49
N GLN A 257 -6.43 -16.24 2.74
CA GLN A 257 -7.25 -15.11 2.31
C GLN A 257 -7.21 -14.94 0.80
N ARG A 258 -8.39 -14.85 0.20
CA ARG A 258 -8.62 -14.34 -1.15
C ARG A 258 -9.55 -13.15 -1.02
N PHE A 259 -8.98 -11.95 -0.88
CA PHE A 259 -9.78 -10.74 -0.81
C PHE A 259 -10.25 -10.34 -2.20
N THR A 260 -11.56 -10.22 -2.35
CA THR A 260 -12.21 -9.50 -3.45
C THR A 260 -12.71 -8.14 -2.98
N GLY A 261 -13.07 -7.98 -1.70
CA GLY A 261 -13.50 -6.73 -1.06
C GLY A 261 -13.24 -6.67 0.45
N PRO A 262 -13.73 -5.61 1.13
CA PRO A 262 -13.55 -5.41 2.58
C PRO A 262 -14.44 -6.35 3.42
N ASP A 263 -15.61 -6.73 2.89
CA ASP A 263 -16.54 -7.66 3.54
C ASP A 263 -15.94 -9.09 3.67
N ASP A 264 -14.89 -9.39 2.90
CA ASP A 264 -14.09 -10.61 3.03
C ASP A 264 -13.14 -10.57 4.25
N ILE A 265 -12.96 -9.40 4.89
CA ILE A 265 -12.14 -9.21 6.11
C ILE A 265 -12.96 -9.60 7.35
N ASN A 266 -13.33 -10.88 7.42
CA ASN A 266 -13.80 -11.47 8.67
C ASN A 266 -12.58 -11.68 9.59
N LEU A 267 -12.35 -10.71 10.49
CA LEU A 267 -11.59 -10.97 11.71
C LEU A 267 -12.32 -12.06 12.49
N PRO A 268 -11.65 -13.14 12.93
CA PRO A 268 -12.28 -14.10 13.82
C PRO A 268 -12.65 -13.40 15.13
N THR A 269 -13.94 -13.48 15.49
CA THR A 269 -14.45 -13.20 16.84
C THR A 269 -13.97 -14.24 17.83
#